data_AF-A0A133UQ95-F1
#
_entry.id   AF-A0A133UQ95-F1
#
_cell.length_a   1.000
_cell.length_b   1.000
_cell.length_c   1.000
_cell.angle_alpha   90.00
_cell.angle_beta   90.00
_cell.angle_gamma   90.00
#
_symmetry.space_group_name_H-M   'P 1'
#
loop_
_entity.id
_entity.type
_entity.pdbx_description
1 polymer ?
#
loop_
_entity_poly.entity_id
_entity_poly.type
_entity_poly.pdbx_seq_one_letter_code
_entity_poly.pdbx_strand_id
1 'polypeptide(L)'
;MVAQFKGGGLVLQVGIGITYERMVLLTGLIALAITILAGQVSVTWTDFFQSCIMTLVILIAVVGGIAVVGGIMEVHSTFAGSSAGVELGQKMGLPEGRNLFTAPFASGKIFDVSAPFGELSVMGLLGWFFAMGIGTFGLAHPLLKFFTLEEMDNRSHRKLIVAMGIMSFILGLGVVWIGWGARTFYAAEFMKSPDLYVVKYLGNVFPAPLSGFVLAGILVAFITTITSMIMTVVSSMTRDVVTSIVPTIEDNKAMKLARIFTIVVSVVAIAIAIFRPPSWIYKAHYMIYSSAGFAFFIAGVLPIISDTWAQPKISNKYGASICFIATTFSMIWLNLVVGWGIGPSMFVTFFVSIGTYLLGSAIGNSITSS
;
A
#
# COMPACT_ATOMS: atom_id res chain seq x y z
N MET A 1 -1.00 -3.82 -8.15
CA MET A 1 -0.78 -3.39 -9.55
C MET A 1 -1.96 -2.60 -10.13
N VAL A 2 -3.19 -3.13 -10.21
CA VAL A 2 -4.37 -2.39 -10.78
C VAL A 2 -4.54 -0.99 -10.18
N ALA A 3 -4.45 -0.86 -8.86
CA ALA A 3 -4.55 0.43 -8.17
C ALA A 3 -3.42 1.41 -8.54
N GLN A 4 -2.24 0.90 -8.88
CA GLN A 4 -1.10 1.72 -9.34
C GLN A 4 -1.33 2.22 -10.77
N PHE A 5 -1.90 1.39 -11.65
CA PHE A 5 -2.33 1.83 -12.99
C PHE A 5 -3.40 2.93 -12.93
N LYS A 6 -4.37 2.80 -12.01
CA LYS A 6 -5.33 3.88 -11.76
C LYS A 6 -4.62 5.18 -11.35
N GLY A 7 -3.67 5.10 -10.42
CA GLY A 7 -2.89 6.26 -9.97
C GLY A 7 -2.16 6.95 -11.12
N GLY A 8 -1.37 6.20 -11.90
CA GLY A 8 -0.65 6.75 -13.06
C GLY A 8 -1.58 7.36 -14.11
N GLY A 9 -2.72 6.72 -14.38
CA GLY A 9 -3.74 7.24 -15.29
C GLY A 9 -4.35 8.56 -14.81
N LEU A 10 -4.65 8.69 -13.51
CA LEU A 10 -5.16 9.94 -12.93
C LEU A 10 -4.13 11.08 -13.01
N VAL A 11 -2.85 10.78 -12.73
CA VAL A 11 -1.77 11.76 -12.81
C VAL A 11 -1.62 12.34 -14.20
N LEU A 12 -1.57 11.47 -15.21
CA LEU A 12 -1.48 11.89 -16.61
C LEU A 12 -2.77 12.58 -17.09
N GLN A 13 -3.94 12.12 -16.64
CA GLN A 13 -5.22 12.77 -16.95
C GLN A 13 -5.25 14.21 -16.43
N VAL A 14 -4.80 14.45 -15.20
CA VAL A 14 -4.74 15.80 -14.63
C VAL A 14 -3.67 16.65 -15.31
N GLY A 15 -2.50 16.08 -15.60
CA GLY A 15 -1.39 16.81 -16.22
C GLY A 15 -1.59 17.16 -17.70
N ILE A 16 -2.23 16.28 -18.47
CA ILE A 16 -2.36 16.40 -19.93
C ILE A 16 -3.80 16.76 -20.36
N GLY A 17 -4.80 16.47 -19.53
CA GLY A 17 -6.22 16.74 -19.84
C GLY A 17 -6.90 15.73 -20.76
N ILE A 18 -6.27 14.56 -21.01
CA ILE A 18 -6.86 13.49 -21.83
C ILE A 18 -7.66 12.52 -20.94
N THR A 19 -8.66 11.84 -21.53
CA THR A 19 -9.52 10.83 -20.88
C THR A 19 -8.73 9.77 -20.11
N TYR A 20 -9.24 9.40 -18.93
CA TYR A 20 -8.65 8.44 -17.99
C TYR A 20 -8.17 7.14 -18.66
N GLU A 21 -9.00 6.54 -19.50
CA GLU A 21 -8.76 5.23 -20.11
C GLU A 21 -7.51 5.25 -21.00
N ARG A 22 -7.34 6.32 -21.78
CA ARG A 22 -6.17 6.53 -22.64
C ARG A 22 -4.90 6.76 -21.83
N MET A 23 -5.01 7.45 -20.69
CA MET A 23 -3.89 7.74 -19.81
C MET A 23 -3.45 6.50 -18.99
N VAL A 24 -4.40 5.64 -18.60
CA VAL A 24 -4.10 4.33 -18.04
C VAL A 24 -3.38 3.46 -19.07
N LEU A 25 -3.87 3.42 -20.32
CA LEU A 25 -3.22 2.69 -21.40
C LEU A 25 -1.80 3.19 -21.65
N LEU A 26 -1.59 4.50 -21.71
CA LEU A 26 -0.26 5.10 -21.88
C LEU A 26 0.68 4.72 -20.73
N THR A 27 0.22 4.81 -19.48
CA THR A 27 0.97 4.35 -18.30
C THR A 27 1.34 2.87 -18.43
N GLY A 28 0.38 2.05 -18.87
CA GLY A 28 0.54 0.64 -19.20
C GLY A 28 1.66 0.35 -20.19
N LEU A 29 1.62 1.03 -21.32
CA LEU A 29 2.60 0.88 -22.39
C LEU A 29 4.00 1.29 -21.95
N ILE A 30 4.13 2.40 -21.21
CA ILE A 30 5.42 2.85 -20.67
C ILE A 30 5.97 1.83 -19.68
N ALA A 31 5.15 1.37 -18.72
CA ALA A 31 5.58 0.39 -17.73
C ALA A 31 5.99 -0.94 -18.37
N LEU A 32 5.23 -1.41 -19.37
CA LEU A 32 5.55 -2.64 -20.10
C LEU A 32 6.85 -2.51 -20.90
N ALA A 33 7.07 -1.39 -21.58
CA ALA A 33 8.31 -1.13 -22.31
C ALA A 33 9.52 -1.16 -21.37
N ILE A 34 9.43 -0.48 -20.22
CA ILE A 34 10.50 -0.47 -19.21
C ILE A 34 10.73 -1.87 -18.64
N THR A 35 9.66 -2.60 -18.32
CA THR A 35 9.78 -3.94 -17.71
C THR A 35 10.43 -4.96 -18.65
N ILE A 36 10.17 -4.88 -19.95
CA ILE A 36 10.79 -5.80 -20.94
C ILE A 36 12.27 -5.46 -21.16
N LEU A 37 12.64 -4.18 -21.08
CA LEU A 37 14.00 -3.70 -21.30
C LEU A 37 14.88 -3.81 -20.04
N ALA A 38 14.30 -3.71 -18.84
CA ALA A 38 15.03 -3.69 -17.58
C ALA A 38 15.37 -5.12 -17.11
N GLY A 39 16.66 -5.46 -17.05
CA GLY A 39 17.17 -6.62 -16.30
C GLY A 39 17.26 -6.33 -14.79
N GLN A 40 17.20 -7.36 -13.93
CA GLN A 40 17.04 -7.18 -12.47
C GLN A 40 18.09 -6.29 -11.79
N VAL A 41 19.35 -6.27 -12.24
CA VAL A 41 20.40 -5.41 -11.65
C VAL A 41 20.20 -3.93 -11.97
N SER A 42 19.63 -3.62 -13.13
CA SER A 42 19.27 -2.24 -13.51
C SER A 42 18.16 -1.69 -12.62
N VAL A 43 17.32 -2.56 -12.07
CA VAL A 43 16.12 -2.16 -11.29
C VAL A 43 16.52 -1.52 -9.97
N THR A 44 17.51 -2.08 -9.26
CA THR A 44 17.94 -1.54 -7.96
C THR A 44 18.49 -0.11 -8.07
N TRP A 45 19.27 0.17 -9.11
CA TRP A 45 19.78 1.52 -9.37
C TRP A 45 18.67 2.49 -9.76
N THR A 46 17.73 2.07 -10.62
CA THR A 46 16.60 2.92 -10.99
C THR A 46 15.71 3.22 -9.77
N ASP A 47 15.46 2.23 -8.92
CA ASP A 47 14.69 2.39 -7.69
C ASP A 47 15.34 3.39 -6.74
N PHE A 48 16.68 3.35 -6.60
CA PHE A 48 17.42 4.31 -5.78
C PHE A 48 17.23 5.74 -6.26
N PHE A 49 17.54 6.03 -7.54
CA PHE A 49 17.39 7.39 -8.08
C PHE A 49 15.94 7.89 -8.02
N GLN A 50 14.98 6.99 -8.23
CA GLN A 50 13.56 7.33 -8.13
C GLN A 50 13.14 7.62 -6.70
N SER A 51 13.67 6.89 -5.71
CA SER A 51 13.41 7.19 -4.30
C SER A 51 13.92 8.58 -3.91
N CYS A 52 15.06 9.02 -4.46
CA CYS A 52 15.57 10.38 -4.27
C CYS A 52 14.62 11.43 -4.88
N ILE A 53 14.18 11.21 -6.13
CA ILE A 53 13.23 12.11 -6.81
C ILE A 53 11.89 12.17 -6.06
N MET A 54 11.36 11.02 -5.63
CA MET A 54 10.11 10.95 -4.86
C MET A 54 10.21 11.65 -3.51
N THR A 55 11.35 11.49 -2.83
CA THR A 55 11.63 12.19 -1.56
C THR A 55 11.59 13.70 -1.79
N LEU A 56 12.26 14.19 -2.84
CA LEU A 56 12.25 15.60 -3.20
C LEU A 56 10.84 16.09 -3.54
N VAL A 57 10.08 15.32 -4.30
CA VAL A 57 8.70 15.64 -4.69
C VAL A 57 7.79 15.77 -3.47
N ILE A 58 7.90 14.85 -2.51
CA ILE A 58 7.13 14.92 -1.26
C ILE A 58 7.54 16.15 -0.45
N LEU A 59 8.83 16.45 -0.32
CA LEU A 59 9.31 17.63 0.40
C LEU A 59 8.81 18.93 -0.24
N ILE A 60 8.89 19.05 -1.57
CA ILE A 60 8.35 20.19 -2.33
C ILE A 60 6.85 20.31 -2.09
N ALA A 61 6.12 19.19 -2.19
CA ALA A 61 4.67 19.17 -2.05
C ALA A 61 4.22 19.62 -0.65
N VAL A 62 4.93 19.18 0.39
CA VAL A 62 4.63 19.53 1.79
C VAL A 62 5.01 20.98 2.08
N VAL A 63 6.26 21.38 1.82
CA VAL A 63 6.75 22.73 2.13
C VAL A 63 5.99 23.76 1.31
N GLY A 64 5.81 23.51 0.01
CA GLY A 64 5.07 24.41 -0.86
C GLY A 64 3.58 24.46 -0.51
N GLY A 65 2.96 23.32 -0.17
CA GLY A 65 1.57 23.29 0.29
C GLY A 65 1.36 24.12 1.56
N ILE A 66 2.26 23.99 2.54
CA ILE A 66 2.24 24.80 3.77
C ILE A 66 2.42 26.29 3.46
N ALA A 67 3.36 26.63 2.57
CA ALA A 67 3.64 28.01 2.20
C ALA A 67 2.43 28.69 1.52
N VAL A 68 1.72 27.99 0.64
CA VAL A 68 0.53 28.52 -0.06
C VAL A 68 -0.63 28.77 0.90
N VAL A 69 -0.75 27.98 1.98
CA VAL A 69 -1.80 28.17 2.99
C VAL A 69 -1.43 29.26 4.01
N GLY A 70 -0.24 29.86 3.94
CA GLY A 70 0.18 30.92 4.87
C GLY A 70 0.91 30.43 6.13
N GLY A 71 1.42 29.19 6.11
CA GLY A 71 2.24 28.61 7.17
C GLY A 71 1.50 27.62 8.07
N ILE A 72 2.25 26.90 8.92
CA ILE A 72 1.74 25.80 9.75
C ILE A 72 0.62 26.25 10.70
N MET A 73 0.68 27.50 11.19
CA MET A 73 -0.33 28.03 12.09
C MET A 73 -1.66 28.31 11.38
N GLU A 74 -1.62 28.80 10.15
CA GLU A 74 -2.83 29.12 9.37
C GLU A 74 -3.47 27.86 8.79
N VAL A 75 -2.63 26.92 8.41
CA VAL A 75 -2.96 25.52 8.19
C VAL A 75 -3.73 25.00 9.41
N HIS A 76 -3.14 25.05 10.62
CA HIS A 76 -3.78 24.56 11.85
C HIS A 76 -5.06 25.33 12.23
N SER A 77 -5.14 26.65 12.02
CA SER A 77 -6.35 27.46 12.28
C SER A 77 -7.45 27.15 11.26
N THR A 78 -7.11 26.93 9.99
CA THR A 78 -8.03 26.42 8.96
C THR A 78 -8.49 25.00 9.31
N PHE A 79 -7.64 24.17 9.93
CA PHE A 79 -8.02 22.84 10.41
C PHE A 79 -8.89 22.86 11.68
N ALA A 80 -8.64 23.79 12.61
CA ALA A 80 -9.31 23.87 13.90
C ALA A 80 -10.58 24.73 13.87
N GLY A 81 -10.68 25.69 12.94
CA GLY A 81 -11.72 26.71 12.88
C GLY A 81 -12.51 26.78 11.57
N SER A 82 -12.25 25.92 10.58
CA SER A 82 -13.02 25.90 9.34
C SER A 82 -14.47 25.49 9.58
N SER A 83 -15.40 26.42 9.35
CA SER A 83 -16.84 26.17 9.23
C SER A 83 -17.16 25.09 8.19
N ALA A 84 -16.32 24.93 7.15
CA ALA A 84 -16.45 23.85 6.17
C ALA A 84 -16.08 22.47 6.75
N GLY A 85 -15.22 22.41 7.77
CA GLY A 85 -14.93 21.20 8.54
C GLY A 85 -16.09 20.77 9.44
N VAL A 86 -16.83 21.74 9.97
CA VAL A 86 -18.05 21.52 10.78
C VAL A 86 -19.23 21.11 9.87
N GLU A 87 -19.45 21.83 8.78
CA GLU A 87 -20.59 21.62 7.86
C GLU A 87 -20.48 20.27 7.11
N LEU A 88 -19.27 19.89 6.71
CA LEU A 88 -19.01 18.58 6.10
C LEU A 88 -19.05 17.45 7.14
N GLY A 89 -18.68 17.74 8.39
CA GLY A 89 -18.84 16.81 9.52
C GLY A 89 -20.31 16.51 9.81
N GLN A 90 -21.16 17.53 9.87
CA GLN A 90 -22.61 17.38 10.01
C GLN A 90 -23.23 16.55 8.86
N LYS A 91 -22.82 16.80 7.60
CA LYS A 91 -23.29 16.01 6.44
C LYS A 91 -22.86 14.54 6.48
N MET A 92 -21.86 14.17 7.29
CA MET A 92 -21.41 12.79 7.50
C MET A 92 -21.93 12.19 8.81
N GLY A 93 -22.83 12.88 9.52
CA GLY A 93 -23.43 12.41 10.77
C GLY A 93 -22.60 12.69 12.03
N LEU A 94 -21.61 13.58 11.97
CA LEU A 94 -20.90 14.03 13.18
C LEU A 94 -21.78 14.97 14.02
N PRO A 95 -21.71 14.92 15.36
CA PRO A 95 -22.45 15.83 16.24
C PRO A 95 -22.14 17.31 15.98
N GLU A 96 -23.11 18.17 16.25
CA GLU A 96 -23.02 19.63 16.09
C GLU A 96 -21.78 20.23 16.77
N GLY A 97 -21.08 21.12 16.05
CA GLY A 97 -19.88 21.81 16.53
C GLY A 97 -18.56 21.05 16.36
N ARG A 98 -18.55 19.89 15.68
CA ARG A 98 -17.32 19.09 15.49
C ARG A 98 -16.76 19.18 14.07
N ASN A 99 -15.44 19.30 14.00
CA ASN A 99 -14.70 19.27 12.74
C ASN A 99 -14.27 17.83 12.39
N LEU A 100 -14.29 17.50 11.09
CA LEU A 100 -13.67 16.27 10.56
C LEU A 100 -12.17 16.11 10.88
N PHE A 101 -11.55 17.17 11.41
CA PHE A 101 -10.14 17.26 11.74
C PHE A 101 -9.85 17.26 13.25
N THR A 102 -10.88 17.37 14.11
CA THR A 102 -10.74 17.26 15.58
C THR A 102 -11.07 15.86 16.12
N ALA A 103 -11.35 14.89 15.25
CA ALA A 103 -11.91 13.59 15.64
C ALA A 103 -10.98 12.36 15.52
N PRO A 104 -9.70 12.38 15.94
CA PRO A 104 -9.20 11.22 16.65
C PRO A 104 -9.87 11.21 18.03
N PHE A 105 -10.64 10.18 18.37
CA PHE A 105 -11.25 9.97 19.70
C PHE A 105 -12.43 10.86 20.13
N ALA A 106 -12.85 11.84 19.33
CA ALA A 106 -13.93 12.78 19.72
C ALA A 106 -15.30 12.11 19.95
N SER A 107 -15.59 10.95 19.35
CA SER A 107 -16.88 10.26 19.51
C SER A 107 -17.13 9.77 20.94
N GLY A 108 -16.12 9.77 21.83
CA GLY A 108 -16.19 9.12 23.14
C GLY A 108 -16.36 7.59 23.04
N LYS A 109 -16.55 7.07 21.83
CA LYS A 109 -16.65 5.66 21.51
C LYS A 109 -15.31 5.18 20.97
N ILE A 110 -14.33 5.19 21.86
CA ILE A 110 -12.93 4.83 21.61
C ILE A 110 -12.79 3.43 20.97
N PHE A 111 -13.74 2.53 21.26
CA PHE A 111 -13.80 1.15 20.77
C PHE A 111 -14.95 0.87 19.78
N ASP A 112 -15.54 1.89 19.13
CA ASP A 112 -16.60 1.63 18.15
C ASP A 112 -16.04 0.94 16.89
N VAL A 113 -16.40 -0.34 16.75
CA VAL A 113 -16.06 -1.21 15.62
C VAL A 113 -16.81 -0.79 14.34
N SER A 114 -17.84 0.05 14.47
CA SER A 114 -18.67 0.53 13.36
C SER A 114 -18.33 1.95 12.89
N ALA A 115 -17.31 2.59 13.48
CA ALA A 115 -16.94 3.97 13.19
C ALA A 115 -16.72 4.20 11.67
N PRO A 116 -17.39 5.21 11.06
CA PRO A 116 -17.22 5.54 9.66
C PRO A 116 -15.79 5.96 9.31
N PHE A 117 -15.43 5.82 8.04
CA PHE A 117 -14.15 6.26 7.51
C PHE A 117 -13.93 7.76 7.74
N GLY A 118 -12.98 8.10 8.62
CA GLY A 118 -12.66 9.49 8.99
C GLY A 118 -12.69 9.76 10.50
N GLU A 119 -13.36 8.91 11.28
CA GLU A 119 -13.20 8.87 12.74
C GLU A 119 -12.13 7.83 13.09
N LEU A 120 -10.97 8.26 13.61
CA LEU A 120 -9.96 7.30 14.07
C LEU A 120 -10.37 6.75 15.45
N SER A 121 -11.11 5.64 15.46
CA SER A 121 -11.26 4.82 16.67
C SER A 121 -9.92 4.17 17.02
N VAL A 122 -9.72 3.74 18.28
CA VAL A 122 -8.49 3.03 18.68
C VAL A 122 -8.31 1.76 17.84
N MET A 123 -9.39 1.05 17.54
CA MET A 123 -9.35 -0.12 16.66
C MET A 123 -8.99 0.24 15.23
N GLY A 124 -9.43 1.41 14.74
CA GLY A 124 -8.98 1.95 13.46
C GLY A 124 -7.48 2.21 13.44
N LEU A 125 -6.96 2.94 14.44
CA LEU A 125 -5.53 3.24 14.58
C LEU A 125 -4.66 1.99 14.69
N LEU A 126 -5.05 1.05 15.56
CA LEU A 126 -4.36 -0.22 15.69
C LEU A 126 -4.44 -1.01 14.39
N GLY A 127 -5.62 -1.06 13.76
CA GLY A 127 -5.79 -1.66 12.44
C GLY A 127 -4.80 -1.12 11.41
N TRP A 128 -4.62 0.20 11.36
CA TRP A 128 -3.64 0.87 10.50
C TRP A 128 -2.19 0.51 10.86
N PHE A 129 -1.84 0.54 12.15
CA PHE A 129 -0.51 0.15 12.64
C PHE A 129 -0.18 -1.30 12.24
N PHE A 130 -1.10 -2.23 12.48
CA PHE A 130 -0.89 -3.63 12.10
C PHE A 130 -0.83 -3.73 10.56
N ALA A 131 -1.83 -3.26 9.83
CA ALA A 131 -1.91 -3.46 8.38
C ALA A 131 -0.77 -2.81 7.59
N MET A 132 -0.51 -1.53 7.84
CA MET A 132 0.48 -0.76 7.08
C MET A 132 1.87 -0.83 7.71
N GLY A 133 1.97 -0.98 9.04
CA GLY A 133 3.25 -1.17 9.72
C GLY A 133 3.75 -2.60 9.56
N ILE A 134 3.01 -3.56 10.11
CA ILE A 134 3.42 -4.98 10.15
C ILE A 134 3.15 -5.70 8.83
N GLY A 135 1.95 -5.55 8.25
CA GLY A 135 1.53 -6.27 7.05
C GLY A 135 2.40 -5.99 5.82
N THR A 136 3.02 -4.81 5.73
CA THR A 136 3.95 -4.44 4.66
C THR A 136 5.18 -5.36 4.62
N PHE A 137 5.69 -5.81 5.78
CA PHE A 137 6.84 -6.72 5.84
C PHE A 137 6.53 -8.13 5.32
N GLY A 138 5.26 -8.54 5.32
CA GLY A 138 4.84 -9.84 4.78
C GLY A 138 4.68 -9.85 3.26
N LEU A 139 4.73 -8.71 2.57
CA LEU A 139 4.55 -8.69 1.12
C LEU A 139 5.78 -9.28 0.43
N ALA A 140 5.57 -10.09 -0.61
CA ALA A 140 6.68 -10.74 -1.31
C ALA A 140 7.61 -9.73 -2.01
N HIS A 141 7.07 -8.63 -2.56
CA HIS A 141 7.85 -7.70 -3.38
C HIS A 141 8.93 -6.89 -2.62
N PRO A 142 8.76 -6.43 -1.36
CA PRO A 142 9.85 -5.85 -0.58
C PRO A 142 10.74 -6.95 0.03
N LEU A 143 10.15 -8.08 0.44
CA LEU A 143 10.88 -9.19 1.07
C LEU A 143 11.98 -9.73 0.15
N LEU A 144 11.69 -9.89 -1.15
CA LEU A 144 12.64 -10.38 -2.14
C LEU A 144 13.89 -9.49 -2.29
N LYS A 145 13.80 -8.20 -1.98
CA LYS A 145 14.95 -7.27 -2.03
C LYS A 145 15.90 -7.46 -0.86
N PHE A 146 15.42 -7.95 0.28
CA PHE A 146 16.30 -8.26 1.42
C PHE A 146 17.20 -9.47 1.14
N PHE A 147 16.75 -10.42 0.31
CA PHE A 147 17.58 -11.57 -0.10
C PHE A 147 18.70 -11.21 -1.06
N THR A 148 18.67 -10.01 -1.66
CA THR A 148 19.73 -9.52 -2.56
C THR A 148 20.75 -8.66 -1.83
N LEU A 149 20.60 -8.42 -0.52
CA LEU A 149 21.57 -7.66 0.26
C LEU A 149 22.86 -8.47 0.41
N GLU A 150 23.99 -7.82 0.18
CA GLU A 150 25.30 -8.37 0.52
C GLU A 150 25.46 -8.53 2.03
N GLU A 151 26.33 -9.46 2.44
CA GLU A 151 26.59 -9.71 3.85
C GLU A 151 27.19 -8.44 4.50
N MET A 152 26.55 -7.97 5.58
CA MET A 152 26.95 -6.73 6.27
C MET A 152 27.13 -6.99 7.77
N ASP A 153 27.98 -6.19 8.42
CA ASP A 153 28.14 -6.22 9.86
C ASP A 153 26.87 -5.73 10.59
N ASN A 154 26.65 -6.24 11.81
CA ASN A 154 25.47 -5.91 12.63
C ASN A 154 25.28 -4.41 12.86
N ARG A 155 26.37 -3.62 12.93
CA ARG A 155 26.27 -2.17 13.16
C ARG A 155 25.75 -1.47 11.92
N SER A 156 26.22 -1.82 10.73
CA SER A 156 25.70 -1.26 9.47
C SER A 156 24.27 -1.70 9.21
N HIS A 157 23.93 -2.97 9.49
CA HIS A 157 22.56 -3.46 9.40
C HIS A 157 21.60 -2.67 10.30
N ARG A 158 21.98 -2.41 11.56
CA ARG A 158 21.18 -1.58 12.47
C ARG A 158 21.01 -0.15 11.96
N LYS A 159 22.06 0.47 11.44
CA LYS A 159 22.00 1.82 10.85
C LYS A 159 21.05 1.87 9.66
N LEU A 160 21.09 0.87 8.78
CA LEU A 160 20.19 0.74 7.64
C LEU A 160 18.72 0.69 8.09
N ILE A 161 18.39 -0.18 9.05
CA ILE A 161 17.02 -0.30 9.57
C ILE A 161 16.54 1.02 10.17
N VAL A 162 17.37 1.67 11.01
CA VAL A 162 17.01 2.94 11.63
C VAL A 162 16.82 4.04 10.58
N ALA A 163 17.71 4.14 9.59
CA ALA A 163 17.59 5.11 8.50
C ALA A 163 16.32 4.89 7.68
N MET A 164 16.00 3.64 7.34
CA MET A 164 14.76 3.28 6.64
C MET A 164 13.52 3.63 7.46
N GLY A 165 13.54 3.38 8.77
CA GLY A 165 12.45 3.71 9.69
C GLY A 165 12.22 5.22 9.78
N ILE A 166 13.29 6.01 9.94
CA ILE A 166 13.21 7.48 9.97
C ILE A 166 12.70 8.03 8.65
N MET A 167 13.23 7.55 7.52
CA MET A 167 12.78 7.99 6.19
C MET A 167 11.30 7.65 5.95
N SER A 168 10.87 6.44 6.33
CA SER A 168 9.47 6.03 6.21
C SER A 168 8.55 6.89 7.07
N PHE A 169 8.99 7.26 8.28
CA PHE A 169 8.24 8.15 9.16
C PHE A 169 8.11 9.56 8.57
N ILE A 170 9.20 10.17 8.11
CA ILE A 170 9.21 11.52 7.54
C ILE A 170 8.35 11.58 6.26
N LEU A 171 8.55 10.64 5.33
CA LEU A 171 7.79 10.59 4.09
C LEU A 171 6.32 10.26 4.34
N GLY A 172 6.04 9.36 5.29
CA GLY A 172 4.68 9.00 5.70
C GLY A 172 3.91 10.21 6.24
N LEU A 173 4.54 11.02 7.10
CA LEU A 173 3.96 12.29 7.54
C LEU A 173 3.69 13.21 6.34
N GLY A 174 4.65 13.32 5.41
CA GLY A 174 4.50 14.16 4.23
C GLY A 174 3.28 13.79 3.35
N VAL A 175 3.02 12.50 3.15
CA VAL A 175 1.84 12.04 2.39
C VAL A 175 0.54 12.38 3.11
N VAL A 176 0.49 12.27 4.44
CA VAL A 176 -0.68 12.68 5.24
C VAL A 176 -0.93 14.19 5.09
N TRP A 177 0.12 15.00 5.18
CA TRP A 177 0.06 16.45 4.99
C TRP A 177 -0.49 16.85 3.62
N ILE A 178 -0.04 16.18 2.55
CA ILE A 178 -0.55 16.42 1.19
C ILE A 178 -2.04 16.08 1.10
N GLY A 179 -2.47 14.94 1.67
CA GLY A 179 -3.86 14.54 1.68
C GLY A 179 -4.75 15.53 2.45
N TRP A 180 -4.26 16.04 3.57
CA TRP A 180 -4.94 17.08 4.35
C TRP A 180 -5.04 18.40 3.58
N GLY A 181 -3.97 18.85 2.93
CA GLY A 181 -4.01 20.03 2.06
C GLY A 181 -5.02 19.88 0.92
N ALA A 182 -5.03 18.76 0.22
CA ALA A 182 -6.02 18.50 -0.82
C ALA A 182 -7.47 18.53 -0.27
N ARG A 183 -7.66 18.02 0.95
CA ARG A 183 -8.97 18.00 1.59
C ARG A 183 -9.45 19.38 2.02
N THR A 184 -8.57 20.28 2.48
CA THR A 184 -8.96 21.66 2.81
C THR A 184 -9.34 22.44 1.56
N PHE A 185 -8.59 22.28 0.47
CA PHE A 185 -8.85 22.97 -0.79
C PHE A 185 -10.16 22.54 -1.48
N TYR A 186 -10.51 21.25 -1.44
CA TYR A 186 -11.66 20.70 -2.18
C TYR A 186 -12.84 20.27 -1.31
N ALA A 187 -12.72 20.35 0.03
CA ALA A 187 -13.76 20.11 1.02
C ALA A 187 -14.68 18.92 0.69
N ALA A 188 -15.97 19.17 0.40
CA ALA A 188 -16.97 18.15 0.15
C ALA A 188 -16.69 17.29 -1.09
N GLU A 189 -16.01 17.83 -2.10
CA GLU A 189 -15.72 17.09 -3.32
C GLU A 189 -14.61 16.06 -3.13
N PHE A 190 -13.68 16.32 -2.20
CA PHE A 190 -12.56 15.43 -1.91
C PHE A 190 -13.03 13.99 -1.64
N MET A 191 -14.12 13.84 -0.88
CA MET A 191 -14.63 12.53 -0.49
C MET A 191 -15.27 11.74 -1.65
N LYS A 192 -15.58 12.39 -2.78
CA LYS A 192 -16.06 11.69 -3.97
C LYS A 192 -14.93 10.87 -4.61
N SER A 193 -13.72 11.43 -4.68
CA SER A 193 -12.55 10.76 -5.23
C SER A 193 -11.24 11.32 -4.64
N PRO A 194 -10.85 10.86 -3.43
CA PRO A 194 -9.64 11.35 -2.77
C PRO A 194 -8.41 11.24 -3.67
N ASP A 195 -8.29 10.14 -4.41
CA ASP A 195 -7.19 9.90 -5.36
C ASP A 195 -7.09 11.01 -6.42
N LEU A 196 -8.22 11.42 -7.01
CA LEU A 196 -8.24 12.45 -8.04
C LEU A 196 -7.95 13.83 -7.46
N TYR A 197 -8.54 14.15 -6.31
CA TYR A 197 -8.42 15.49 -5.72
C TYR A 197 -7.03 15.75 -5.12
N VAL A 198 -6.32 14.72 -4.66
CA VAL A 198 -4.89 14.85 -4.31
C VAL A 198 -4.06 15.22 -5.55
N VAL A 199 -4.30 14.56 -6.68
CA VAL A 199 -3.57 14.87 -7.92
C VAL A 199 -3.92 16.26 -8.44
N LYS A 200 -5.20 16.63 -8.44
CA LYS A 200 -5.65 17.99 -8.82
C LYS A 200 -5.08 19.06 -7.90
N TYR A 201 -4.98 18.79 -6.60
CA TYR A 201 -4.35 19.68 -5.65
C TYR A 201 -2.90 19.95 -6.06
N LEU A 202 -2.10 18.91 -6.25
CA LEU A 202 -0.70 19.04 -6.62
C LEU A 202 -0.49 19.65 -8.03
N GLY A 203 -1.44 19.43 -8.92
CA GLY A 203 -1.45 20.05 -10.26
C GLY A 203 -1.77 21.55 -10.27
N ASN A 204 -2.46 22.06 -9.23
CA ASN A 204 -2.98 23.43 -9.22
C ASN A 204 -2.37 24.31 -8.12
N VAL A 205 -1.76 23.72 -7.08
CA VAL A 205 -1.23 24.46 -5.93
C VAL A 205 0.12 25.14 -6.22
N PHE A 206 0.85 24.69 -7.25
CA PHE A 206 2.15 25.27 -7.62
C PHE A 206 2.11 25.98 -8.98
N PRO A 207 3.09 26.84 -9.29
CA PRO A 207 3.31 27.32 -10.64
C PRO A 207 3.53 26.15 -11.61
N ALA A 208 3.11 26.34 -12.88
CA ALA A 208 3.05 25.25 -13.86
C ALA A 208 4.33 24.39 -13.99
N PRO A 209 5.56 24.94 -14.01
CA PRO A 209 6.77 24.11 -14.08
C PRO A 209 6.95 23.19 -12.86
N LEU A 210 6.61 23.67 -11.66
CA LEU A 210 6.78 22.92 -10.42
C LEU A 210 5.67 21.87 -10.27
N SER A 211 4.43 22.19 -10.61
CA SER A 211 3.34 21.20 -10.67
C SER A 211 3.65 20.11 -11.69
N GLY A 212 4.18 20.47 -12.88
CA GLY A 212 4.64 19.49 -13.86
C GLY A 212 5.72 18.57 -13.32
N PHE A 213 6.72 19.12 -12.62
CA PHE A 213 7.77 18.33 -11.96
C PHE A 213 7.21 17.38 -10.89
N VAL A 214 6.32 17.86 -10.02
CA VAL A 214 5.68 17.06 -8.97
C VAL A 214 4.85 15.93 -9.57
N LEU A 215 3.99 16.23 -10.56
CA LEU A 215 3.17 15.24 -11.23
C LEU A 215 4.03 14.20 -11.97
N ALA A 216 5.10 14.61 -12.64
CA ALA A 216 6.04 13.69 -13.29
C ALA A 216 6.69 12.75 -12.26
N GLY A 217 7.13 13.28 -11.11
CA GLY A 217 7.70 12.46 -10.04
C GLY A 217 6.73 11.42 -9.49
N ILE A 218 5.45 11.78 -9.33
CA ILE A 218 4.39 10.84 -8.91
C ILE A 218 4.12 9.79 -9.99
N LEU A 219 4.10 10.19 -11.26
CA LEU A 219 3.93 9.24 -12.37
C LEU A 219 5.05 8.21 -12.40
N VAL A 220 6.30 8.67 -12.25
CA VAL A 220 7.47 7.79 -12.16
C VAL A 220 7.31 6.81 -11.00
N ALA A 221 6.88 7.26 -9.82
CA ALA A 221 6.60 6.39 -8.68
C ALA A 221 5.60 5.26 -8.98
N PHE A 222 4.52 5.58 -9.70
CA PHE A 222 3.54 4.60 -10.11
C PHE A 222 4.14 3.57 -11.07
N ILE A 223 4.84 4.03 -12.11
CA ILE A 223 5.45 3.18 -13.14
C ILE A 223 6.43 2.18 -12.50
N THR A 224 7.20 2.60 -11.52
CA THR A 224 8.30 1.79 -10.97
C THR A 224 7.79 0.74 -9.99
N THR A 225 6.75 1.12 -9.24
CA THR A 225 5.97 0.18 -8.43
C THR A 225 5.26 -0.85 -9.32
N ILE A 226 4.70 -0.43 -10.45
CA ILE A 226 4.10 -1.35 -11.44
C ILE A 226 5.13 -2.35 -11.95
N THR A 227 6.29 -1.87 -12.42
CA THR A 227 7.38 -2.71 -12.94
C THR A 227 7.85 -3.72 -11.89
N SER A 228 8.08 -3.28 -10.64
CA SER A 228 8.45 -4.16 -9.53
C SER A 228 7.41 -5.25 -9.29
N MET A 229 6.12 -4.90 -9.26
CA MET A 229 5.04 -5.86 -9.06
C MET A 229 4.91 -6.87 -10.22
N ILE A 230 5.06 -6.42 -11.47
CA ILE A 230 5.05 -7.31 -12.64
C ILE A 230 6.19 -8.32 -12.52
N MET A 231 7.41 -7.86 -12.24
CA MET A 231 8.57 -8.73 -12.08
C MET A 231 8.40 -9.74 -10.95
N THR A 232 7.81 -9.34 -9.82
CA THR A 232 7.50 -10.28 -8.73
C THR A 232 6.55 -11.39 -9.19
N VAL A 233 5.45 -11.04 -9.86
CA VAL A 233 4.48 -12.04 -10.36
C VAL A 233 5.14 -12.95 -11.39
N VAL A 234 5.86 -12.38 -12.36
CA VAL A 234 6.54 -13.13 -13.42
C VAL A 234 7.61 -14.05 -12.85
N SER A 235 8.38 -13.59 -11.85
CA SER A 235 9.35 -14.41 -11.14
C SER A 235 8.68 -15.60 -10.47
N SER A 236 7.60 -15.38 -9.71
CA SER A 236 6.89 -16.49 -9.07
C SER A 236 6.24 -17.45 -10.06
N MET A 237 5.67 -16.95 -11.16
CA MET A 237 5.15 -17.83 -12.22
C MET A 237 6.26 -18.67 -12.86
N THR A 238 7.43 -18.08 -13.11
CA THR A 238 8.52 -18.77 -13.81
C THR A 238 9.31 -19.70 -12.88
N ARG A 239 9.56 -19.30 -11.63
CA ARG A 239 10.43 -20.01 -10.68
C ARG A 239 9.70 -20.85 -9.65
N ASP A 240 8.42 -20.60 -9.38
CA ASP A 240 7.65 -21.36 -8.40
C ASP A 240 6.65 -22.27 -9.11
N VAL A 241 5.87 -21.73 -10.05
CA VAL A 241 4.82 -22.51 -10.74
C VAL A 241 5.42 -23.38 -11.82
N VAL A 242 6.16 -22.78 -12.75
CA VAL A 242 6.63 -23.51 -13.94
C VAL A 242 7.68 -24.57 -13.58
N THR A 243 8.62 -24.27 -12.68
CA THR A 243 9.63 -25.24 -12.20
C THR A 243 9.02 -26.40 -11.42
N SER A 244 7.89 -26.18 -10.73
CA SER A 244 7.18 -27.26 -10.03
C SER A 244 6.60 -28.30 -10.99
N ILE A 245 6.32 -27.91 -12.24
CA ILE A 245 5.78 -28.78 -13.31
C ILE A 245 6.92 -29.28 -14.22
N VAL A 246 7.86 -28.40 -14.55
CA VAL A 246 8.99 -28.66 -15.45
C VAL A 246 10.29 -28.32 -14.70
N PRO A 247 10.95 -29.30 -14.05
CA PRO A 247 12.07 -29.07 -13.15
C PRO A 247 13.29 -28.40 -13.79
N THR A 248 13.49 -28.63 -15.09
CA THR A 248 14.63 -28.07 -15.84
C THR A 248 14.13 -27.37 -17.11
N ILE A 249 14.37 -26.05 -17.18
CA ILE A 249 14.06 -25.23 -18.35
C ILE A 249 15.34 -24.56 -18.83
N GLU A 250 15.56 -24.61 -20.14
CA GLU A 250 16.63 -23.87 -20.81
C GLU A 250 16.44 -22.35 -20.65
N ASP A 251 17.50 -21.62 -20.31
CA ASP A 251 17.46 -20.18 -20.03
C ASP A 251 16.76 -19.34 -21.11
N ASN A 252 16.98 -19.67 -22.38
CA ASN A 252 16.32 -19.00 -23.50
C ASN A 252 14.80 -19.17 -23.49
N LYS A 253 14.31 -20.37 -23.12
CA LYS A 253 12.88 -20.67 -23.01
C LYS A 253 12.28 -20.01 -21.77
N ALA A 254 12.98 -20.03 -20.64
CA ALA A 254 12.57 -19.31 -19.44
C ALA A 254 12.42 -17.80 -19.71
N MET A 255 13.38 -17.20 -20.42
CA MET A 255 13.34 -15.77 -20.77
C MET A 255 12.16 -15.43 -21.69
N LYS A 256 11.89 -16.25 -22.72
CA LYS A 256 10.72 -16.07 -23.58
C LYS A 256 9.41 -16.19 -22.80
N LEU A 257 9.31 -17.18 -21.92
CA LEU A 257 8.14 -17.40 -21.09
C LEU A 257 7.90 -16.25 -20.12
N ALA A 258 8.95 -15.75 -19.48
CA ALA A 258 8.89 -14.59 -18.60
C ALA A 258 8.36 -13.36 -19.34
N ARG A 259 8.81 -13.09 -20.58
CA ARG A 259 8.29 -12.00 -21.42
C ARG A 259 6.81 -12.17 -21.75
N ILE A 260 6.36 -13.39 -22.06
CA ILE A 260 4.94 -13.67 -22.30
C ILE A 260 4.12 -13.39 -21.04
N PHE A 261 4.55 -13.88 -19.88
CA PHE A 261 3.87 -13.59 -18.61
C PHE A 261 3.83 -12.08 -18.30
N THR A 262 4.92 -11.35 -18.54
CA THR A 262 4.96 -9.88 -18.40
C THR A 262 3.84 -9.22 -19.21
N ILE A 263 3.69 -9.60 -20.48
CA ILE A 263 2.66 -9.03 -21.37
C ILE A 263 1.27 -9.40 -20.86
N VAL A 264 1.01 -10.69 -20.59
CA VAL A 264 -0.31 -11.18 -20.15
C VAL A 264 -0.75 -10.51 -18.86
N VAL A 265 0.11 -10.50 -17.84
CA VAL A 265 -0.17 -9.91 -16.52
C VAL A 265 -0.43 -8.40 -16.64
N SER A 266 0.35 -7.70 -17.46
CA SER A 266 0.16 -6.26 -17.71
C SER A 266 -1.16 -5.97 -18.41
N VAL A 267 -1.49 -6.71 -19.48
CA VAL A 267 -2.74 -6.51 -20.24
C VAL A 267 -3.96 -6.75 -19.34
N VAL A 268 -3.95 -7.83 -18.55
CA VAL A 268 -5.04 -8.12 -17.61
C VAL A 268 -5.20 -6.99 -16.58
N ALA A 269 -4.11 -6.50 -16.01
CA ALA A 269 -4.18 -5.43 -15.02
C ALA A 269 -4.61 -4.08 -15.60
N ILE A 270 -4.17 -3.74 -16.82
CA ILE A 270 -4.63 -2.56 -17.55
C ILE A 270 -6.14 -2.68 -17.85
N ALA A 271 -6.60 -3.84 -18.34
CA ALA A 271 -8.00 -4.08 -18.62
C ALA A 271 -8.86 -3.90 -17.36
N ILE A 272 -8.45 -4.49 -16.22
CA ILE A 272 -9.16 -4.30 -14.95
C ILE A 272 -9.15 -2.82 -14.52
N ALA A 273 -8.01 -2.12 -14.67
CA ALA A 273 -7.94 -0.69 -14.32
C ALA A 273 -8.86 0.18 -15.18
N ILE A 274 -9.07 -0.16 -16.45
CA ILE A 274 -9.97 0.58 -17.36
C ILE A 274 -11.43 0.24 -17.10
N PHE A 275 -11.78 -1.05 -17.06
CA PHE A 275 -13.19 -1.49 -17.01
C PHE A 275 -13.76 -1.54 -15.60
N ARG A 276 -12.92 -1.76 -14.58
CA ARG A 276 -13.30 -1.88 -13.17
C ARG A 276 -12.27 -1.16 -12.28
N PRO A 277 -12.06 0.16 -12.47
CA PRO A 277 -11.15 0.91 -11.62
C PRO A 277 -11.57 0.78 -10.15
N PRO A 278 -10.64 0.55 -9.21
CA PRO A 278 -10.98 0.51 -7.80
C PRO A 278 -11.53 1.86 -7.38
N SER A 279 -12.59 1.88 -6.56
CA SER A 279 -13.24 3.12 -6.12
C SER A 279 -12.22 4.09 -5.53
N TRP A 280 -11.45 3.66 -4.52
CA TRP A 280 -10.27 4.34 -4.01
C TRP A 280 -9.04 3.44 -4.08
N ILE A 281 -7.87 3.99 -4.44
CA ILE A 281 -6.59 3.27 -4.48
C ILE A 281 -6.28 2.65 -3.12
N TYR A 282 -6.57 3.40 -2.04
CA TYR A 282 -6.39 2.95 -0.67
C TYR A 282 -7.19 1.68 -0.33
N LYS A 283 -8.48 1.60 -0.72
CA LYS A 283 -9.34 0.44 -0.40
C LYS A 283 -8.80 -0.86 -1.00
N ALA A 284 -8.25 -0.78 -2.21
CA ALA A 284 -7.63 -1.92 -2.87
C ALA A 284 -6.34 -2.37 -2.16
N HIS A 285 -5.53 -1.42 -1.68
CA HIS A 285 -4.32 -1.75 -0.92
C HIS A 285 -4.65 -2.34 0.45
N TYR A 286 -5.61 -1.76 1.15
CA TYR A 286 -6.09 -2.24 2.43
C TYR A 286 -6.38 -3.75 2.41
N MET A 287 -7.22 -4.21 1.47
CA MET A 287 -7.64 -5.61 1.44
C MET A 287 -6.45 -6.57 1.28
N ILE A 288 -5.42 -6.19 0.52
CA ILE A 288 -4.23 -7.02 0.28
C ILE A 288 -3.30 -7.01 1.50
N TYR A 289 -3.05 -5.84 2.09
CA TYR A 289 -2.12 -5.68 3.21
C TYR A 289 -2.66 -6.37 4.47
N SER A 290 -3.98 -6.31 4.66
CA SER A 290 -4.65 -6.91 5.81
C SER A 290 -5.09 -8.35 5.59
N SER A 291 -4.85 -8.93 4.40
CA SER A 291 -5.02 -10.37 4.15
C SER A 291 -3.67 -11.04 3.97
N ALA A 292 -3.17 -11.11 2.73
CA ALA A 292 -1.93 -11.75 2.37
C ALA A 292 -0.72 -11.20 3.16
N GLY A 293 -0.68 -9.88 3.40
CA GLY A 293 0.40 -9.26 4.18
C GLY A 293 0.52 -9.84 5.59
N PHE A 294 -0.59 -10.01 6.32
CA PHE A 294 -0.57 -10.64 7.64
C PHE A 294 -0.24 -12.11 7.59
N ALA A 295 -0.87 -12.85 6.69
CA ALA A 295 -0.63 -14.29 6.58
C ALA A 295 0.84 -14.60 6.32
N PHE A 296 1.47 -13.89 5.39
CA PHE A 296 2.89 -14.06 5.10
C PHE A 296 3.80 -13.55 6.21
N PHE A 297 3.47 -12.43 6.85
CA PHE A 297 4.25 -11.95 7.99
C PHE A 297 4.27 -12.97 9.13
N ILE A 298 3.09 -13.48 9.51
CA ILE A 298 2.96 -14.50 10.57
C ILE A 298 3.66 -15.80 10.17
N ALA A 299 3.47 -16.25 8.93
CA ALA A 299 4.16 -17.44 8.42
C ALA A 299 5.67 -17.28 8.28
N GLY A 300 6.20 -16.05 8.19
CA GLY A 300 7.64 -15.79 8.17
C GLY A 300 8.25 -15.65 9.58
N VAL A 301 7.55 -14.99 10.50
CA VAL A 301 8.07 -14.67 11.84
C VAL A 301 7.87 -15.81 12.84
N LEU A 302 6.71 -16.47 12.84
CA LEU A 302 6.44 -17.54 13.82
C LEU A 302 7.40 -18.74 13.72
N PRO A 303 7.88 -19.17 12.54
CA PRO A 303 8.95 -20.16 12.47
C PRO A 303 10.22 -19.72 13.19
N ILE A 304 10.66 -18.47 13.01
CA ILE A 304 11.87 -17.93 13.65
C ILE A 304 11.70 -17.90 15.17
N ILE A 305 10.55 -17.42 15.66
CA ILE A 305 10.23 -17.42 17.08
C ILE A 305 10.17 -18.86 17.62
N SER A 306 9.54 -19.77 16.87
CA SER A 306 9.42 -21.17 17.25
C SER A 306 10.78 -21.85 17.38
N ASP A 307 11.70 -21.59 16.45
CA ASP A 307 13.02 -22.23 16.46
C ASP A 307 13.95 -21.62 17.51
N THR A 308 13.78 -20.35 17.84
CA THR A 308 14.68 -19.63 18.76
C THR A 308 14.19 -19.65 20.22
N TRP A 309 12.87 -19.58 20.45
CA TRP A 309 12.31 -19.29 21.78
C TRP A 309 11.23 -20.28 22.24
N ALA A 310 10.64 -21.10 21.36
CA ALA A 310 9.54 -22.00 21.73
C ALA A 310 10.02 -23.45 21.90
N GLN A 311 9.79 -24.02 23.08
CA GLN A 311 9.83 -25.47 23.30
C GLN A 311 8.48 -25.93 23.86
N PRO A 312 7.75 -26.84 23.18
CA PRO A 312 8.08 -27.53 21.93
C PRO A 312 7.94 -26.66 20.68
N LYS A 313 8.52 -27.10 19.55
CA LYS A 313 8.41 -26.40 18.27
C LYS A 313 6.95 -26.35 17.80
N ILE A 314 6.47 -25.14 17.54
CA ILE A 314 5.09 -24.83 17.14
C ILE A 314 4.96 -24.53 15.65
N SER A 315 6.05 -24.54 14.88
CA SER A 315 6.02 -24.18 13.45
C SER A 315 5.85 -25.38 12.52
N ASN A 316 4.86 -25.34 11.63
CA ASN A 316 4.73 -26.32 10.54
C ASN A 316 3.95 -25.77 9.33
N LYS A 317 4.01 -26.53 8.22
CA LYS A 317 3.34 -26.18 6.95
C LYS A 317 1.82 -26.06 7.03
N TYR A 318 1.19 -26.80 7.95
CA TYR A 318 -0.26 -26.79 8.13
C TYR A 318 -0.72 -25.49 8.79
N GLY A 319 0.00 -25.02 9.82
CA GLY A 319 -0.22 -23.71 10.44
C GLY A 319 -0.14 -22.58 9.44
N ALA A 320 0.91 -22.55 8.61
CA ALA A 320 1.07 -21.53 7.56
C ALA A 320 -0.08 -21.55 6.53
N SER A 321 -0.48 -22.73 6.07
CA SER A 321 -1.52 -22.90 5.05
C SER A 321 -2.90 -22.50 5.57
N ILE A 322 -3.26 -22.96 6.78
CA ILE A 322 -4.54 -22.65 7.43
C ILE A 322 -4.62 -21.15 7.75
N CYS A 323 -3.53 -20.56 8.24
CA CYS A 323 -3.42 -19.12 8.47
C CYS A 323 -3.72 -18.33 7.19
N PHE A 324 -3.10 -18.70 6.06
CA PHE A 324 -3.31 -17.98 4.80
C PHE A 324 -4.77 -18.00 4.33
N ILE A 325 -5.40 -19.18 4.38
CA ILE A 325 -6.80 -19.36 3.98
C ILE A 325 -7.72 -18.59 4.92
N ALA A 326 -7.56 -18.76 6.23
CA ALA A 326 -8.43 -18.15 7.23
C ALA A 326 -8.31 -16.62 7.27
N THR A 327 -7.09 -16.09 7.12
CA THR A 327 -6.85 -14.64 7.09
C THR A 327 -7.53 -14.03 5.86
N THR A 328 -7.37 -14.65 4.69
CA THR A 328 -8.02 -14.20 3.44
C THR A 328 -9.54 -14.28 3.54
N PHE A 329 -10.07 -15.40 4.04
CA PHE A 329 -11.51 -15.56 4.22
C PHE A 329 -12.08 -14.56 5.24
N SER A 330 -11.39 -14.34 6.37
CA SER A 330 -11.84 -13.38 7.39
C SER A 330 -11.95 -11.97 6.81
N MET A 331 -11.01 -11.55 5.98
CA MET A 331 -11.07 -10.24 5.31
C MET A 331 -12.26 -10.11 4.39
N ILE A 332 -12.53 -11.14 3.57
CA ILE A 332 -13.69 -11.15 2.67
C ILE A 332 -14.98 -11.11 3.49
N TRP A 333 -15.08 -11.95 4.53
CA TRP A 333 -16.28 -12.06 5.37
C TRP A 333 -16.57 -10.79 6.17
N LEU A 334 -15.57 -10.25 6.85
CA LEU A 334 -15.72 -9.05 7.69
C LEU A 334 -16.14 -7.83 6.87
N ASN A 335 -15.63 -7.69 5.64
CA ASN A 335 -15.97 -6.55 4.79
C ASN A 335 -17.29 -6.74 4.02
N LEU A 336 -17.54 -7.92 3.45
CA LEU A 336 -18.68 -8.12 2.55
C LEU A 336 -19.95 -8.57 3.28
N VAL A 337 -19.82 -9.34 4.36
CA VAL A 337 -20.98 -9.93 5.07
C VAL A 337 -21.29 -9.14 6.33
N VAL A 338 -20.29 -8.90 7.16
CA VAL A 338 -20.49 -8.19 8.44
C VAL A 338 -20.56 -6.68 8.23
N GLY A 339 -20.00 -6.17 7.13
CA GLY A 339 -19.99 -4.74 6.83
C GLY A 339 -19.10 -3.93 7.78
N TRP A 340 -18.12 -4.58 8.43
CA TRP A 340 -17.17 -3.85 9.26
C TRP A 340 -16.35 -2.90 8.41
N GLY A 341 -16.22 -1.67 8.90
CA GLY A 341 -15.42 -0.63 8.27
C GLY A 341 -13.93 -1.00 8.17
N ILE A 342 -13.20 -0.13 7.47
CA ILE A 342 -11.75 -0.27 7.31
C ILE A 342 -11.08 0.06 8.65
N GLY A 343 -10.28 -0.86 9.18
CA GLY A 343 -9.59 -0.71 10.46
C GLY A 343 -9.93 -1.81 11.46
N PRO A 344 -11.18 -1.87 11.96
CA PRO A 344 -11.60 -2.94 12.88
C PRO A 344 -11.46 -4.34 12.27
N SER A 345 -11.81 -4.47 11.00
CA SER A 345 -11.53 -5.64 10.17
C SER A 345 -10.03 -5.98 10.11
N MET A 346 -9.15 -5.00 9.88
CA MET A 346 -7.69 -5.19 9.89
C MET A 346 -7.21 -5.75 11.22
N PHE A 347 -7.63 -5.10 12.30
CA PHE A 347 -7.20 -5.44 13.64
C PHE A 347 -7.61 -6.87 13.99
N VAL A 348 -8.86 -7.24 13.73
CA VAL A 348 -9.35 -8.59 14.04
C VAL A 348 -8.69 -9.64 13.14
N THR A 349 -8.52 -9.37 11.84
CA THR A 349 -7.86 -10.34 10.95
C THR A 349 -6.41 -10.61 11.35
N PHE A 350 -5.69 -9.64 11.92
CA PHE A 350 -4.35 -9.89 12.47
C PHE A 350 -4.38 -10.99 13.56
N PHE A 351 -5.31 -10.90 14.52
CA PHE A 351 -5.42 -11.94 15.56
C PHE A 351 -5.96 -13.26 15.02
N VAL A 352 -6.87 -13.23 14.04
CA VAL A 352 -7.30 -14.44 13.33
C VAL A 352 -6.10 -15.13 12.70
N SER A 353 -5.18 -14.39 12.08
CA SER A 353 -3.98 -14.97 11.45
C SER A 353 -3.08 -15.69 12.47
N ILE A 354 -2.84 -15.09 13.64
CA ILE A 354 -2.06 -15.72 14.71
C ILE A 354 -2.78 -16.94 15.26
N GLY A 355 -4.06 -16.81 15.63
CA GLY A 355 -4.83 -17.89 16.24
C GLY A 355 -4.96 -19.09 15.32
N THR A 356 -5.23 -18.86 14.04
CA THR A 356 -5.39 -19.93 13.06
C THR A 356 -4.06 -20.57 12.67
N TYR A 357 -2.95 -19.83 12.70
CA TYR A 357 -1.62 -20.42 12.60
C TYR A 357 -1.36 -21.39 13.75
N LEU A 358 -1.56 -20.95 15.00
CA LEU A 358 -1.29 -21.79 16.18
C LEU A 358 -2.18 -23.04 16.21
N LEU A 359 -3.47 -22.89 15.88
CA LEU A 359 -4.40 -24.01 15.78
C LEU A 359 -4.00 -24.98 14.66
N GLY A 360 -3.71 -24.45 13.45
CA GLY A 360 -3.26 -25.28 12.34
C GLY A 360 -1.95 -25.99 12.64
N SER A 361 -1.05 -25.34 13.38
CA SER A 361 0.18 -25.94 13.86
C SER A 361 -0.07 -27.06 14.87
N ALA A 362 -0.95 -26.87 15.85
CA ALA A 362 -1.30 -27.91 16.82
C ALA A 362 -1.90 -29.15 16.14
N ILE A 363 -2.81 -28.94 15.17
CA ILE A 363 -3.36 -30.02 14.35
C ILE A 363 -2.25 -30.71 13.55
N GLY A 364 -1.40 -29.94 12.87
CA GLY A 364 -0.28 -30.48 12.10
C GLY A 364 0.66 -31.34 12.93
N ASN A 365 0.99 -30.90 14.14
CA ASN A 365 1.87 -31.65 15.05
C ASN A 365 1.23 -32.98 15.48
N SER A 366 -0.09 -33.00 15.73
CA SER A 366 -0.82 -34.23 16.09
C SER A 366 -0.80 -35.27 14.98
N ILE A 367 -0.89 -34.84 13.71
CA ILE A 367 -0.84 -35.70 12.52
C ILE A 367 0.58 -36.27 12.30
N THR A 368 1.62 -35.49 12.62
CA THR A 368 3.01 -35.94 12.46
C THR A 368 3.53 -36.78 13.62
N SER A 369 2.86 -36.75 14.77
CA SER A 369 3.19 -37.57 15.95
C SER A 369 2.49 -38.94 15.98
N SER A 370 1.50 -39.14 15.11
CA SER A 370 0.84 -40.43 14.84
C SER A 370 1.49 -41.13 13.66
#